data_AF-A0A849QPM4-F1
#
_entry.id   AF-A0A849QPM4-F1
#
_cell.length_a   1.000
_cell.length_b   1.000
_cell.length_c   1.000
_cell.angle_alpha   90.00
_cell.angle_beta   90.00
_cell.angle_gamma   90.00
#
_symmetry.space_group_name_H-M   'P 1'
#
loop_
_entity.id
_entity.type
_entity.pdbx_description
1 polymer ?
#
loop_
_entity_poly.entity_id
_entity_poly.type
_entity_poly.pdbx_seq_one_letter_code
_entity_poly.pdbx_strand_id
1 'polypeptide(L)'
;PGIYLELHSYSKDNFSILTGDGRFERHGVPAYIEIEAGVLMGSVSPHIRRDYFSPYDLCVSFEMPKRPSGQTLEVIGRLLDLVKECRDRDAFVSYMKTHYPVQTSVAVRNYLRFYGDLY
;
A
#
# COMPACT_ATOMS: atom_id res chain seq x y z
N PRO A 1 1.36 -4.73 -17.10
CA PRO A 1 0.69 -3.41 -16.99
C PRO A 1 1.55 -2.53 -16.08
N GLY A 2 1.69 -1.23 -16.35
CA GLY A 2 2.56 -0.36 -15.54
C GLY A 2 2.05 -0.10 -14.12
N ILE A 3 0.77 -0.41 -13.87
CA ILE A 3 0.09 -0.25 -12.59
C ILE A 3 -0.78 -1.48 -12.33
N TYR A 4 -0.69 -2.01 -11.11
CA TYR A 4 -1.52 -3.08 -10.57
C TYR A 4 -1.99 -2.70 -9.17
N LEU A 5 -3.29 -2.86 -8.93
CA LEU A 5 -3.94 -2.51 -7.67
C LEU A 5 -4.79 -3.66 -7.16
N GLU A 6 -4.63 -3.96 -5.88
CA GLU A 6 -5.53 -4.81 -5.11
C GLU A 6 -6.35 -3.94 -4.15
N LEU A 7 -7.65 -4.24 -4.04
CA LEU A 7 -8.53 -3.61 -3.06
C LEU A 7 -9.19 -4.70 -2.22
N HIS A 8 -8.89 -4.70 -0.93
CA HIS A 8 -9.41 -5.69 0.02
C HIS A 8 -10.13 -5.02 1.18
N SER A 9 -10.70 -5.87 2.04
CA SER A 9 -11.26 -5.42 3.32
C SER A 9 -10.83 -6.29 4.49
N TYR A 10 -10.67 -5.67 5.65
CA TYR A 10 -10.23 -6.34 6.88
C TYR A 10 -11.29 -6.26 7.99
N SER A 11 -11.30 -7.26 8.88
CA SER A 11 -12.06 -7.19 10.15
C SER A 11 -11.33 -6.30 11.14
N LYS A 12 -12.06 -5.55 11.97
CA LYS A 12 -11.46 -4.61 12.95
C LYS A 12 -10.38 -5.26 13.82
N ASP A 13 -10.58 -6.52 14.21
CA ASP A 13 -9.64 -7.29 15.04
C ASP A 13 -8.28 -7.52 14.36
N ASN A 14 -8.22 -7.45 13.03
CA ASN A 14 -6.98 -7.62 12.26
C ASN A 14 -6.21 -6.31 12.09
N PHE A 15 -6.74 -5.16 12.48
CA PHE A 15 -6.08 -3.87 12.25
C PHE A 15 -4.66 -3.85 12.84
N SER A 16 -4.52 -4.17 14.13
CA SER A 16 -3.23 -4.19 14.84
C SER A 16 -2.27 -5.26 14.31
N ILE A 17 -2.80 -6.34 13.73
CA ILE A 17 -2.01 -7.40 13.11
C ILE A 17 -1.44 -6.92 11.77
N LEU A 18 -2.25 -6.19 10.99
CA LEU A 18 -1.88 -5.68 9.67
C LEU A 18 -0.89 -4.52 9.77
N THR A 19 -1.04 -3.65 10.76
CA THR A 19 -0.21 -2.43 10.94
C THR A 19 0.92 -2.58 11.95
N GLY A 20 0.98 -3.68 12.71
CA GLY A 20 1.93 -3.82 13.81
C GLY A 20 3.39 -3.87 13.39
N ASP A 21 4.24 -3.11 14.08
CA ASP A 21 5.67 -2.92 13.76
C ASP A 21 6.47 -4.23 13.68
N GLY A 22 6.10 -5.24 14.47
CA GLY A 22 6.75 -6.57 14.47
C GLY A 22 6.29 -7.52 13.37
N ARG A 23 5.53 -7.05 12.37
CA ARG A 23 5.02 -7.93 11.30
C ARG A 23 6.14 -8.44 10.40
N PHE A 24 7.16 -7.61 10.16
CA PHE A 24 8.30 -8.02 9.34
C PHE A 24 9.06 -9.18 9.99
N GLU A 25 9.33 -9.08 11.29
CA GLU A 25 10.06 -10.10 12.04
C GLU A 25 9.23 -11.37 12.24
N ARG A 26 7.91 -11.25 12.41
CA ARG A 26 7.02 -12.40 12.66
C ARG A 26 6.55 -13.12 11.40
N HIS A 27 6.34 -12.38 10.31
CA HIS A 27 5.70 -12.90 9.10
C HIS A 27 6.57 -12.75 7.84
N GLY A 28 7.77 -12.17 7.98
CA GLY A 28 8.67 -11.96 6.86
C GLY A 28 8.18 -10.94 5.84
N VAL A 29 7.13 -10.15 6.13
CA VAL A 29 6.58 -9.15 5.22
C VAL A 29 6.32 -7.83 5.95
N PRO A 30 6.53 -6.66 5.30
CA PRO A 30 6.32 -5.37 5.93
C PRO A 30 4.87 -5.17 6.42
N ALA A 31 4.70 -4.40 7.49
CA ALA A 31 3.39 -3.92 7.93
C ALA A 31 2.72 -3.04 6.86
N TYR A 32 1.39 -3.09 6.85
CA TYR A 32 0.59 -2.07 6.17
C TYR A 32 0.72 -0.73 6.90
N ILE A 33 0.57 0.34 6.15
CA ILE A 33 0.68 1.72 6.63
C ILE A 33 -0.70 2.34 6.59
N GLU A 34 -1.18 2.88 7.72
CA GLU A 34 -2.42 3.63 7.72
C GLU A 34 -2.23 4.99 7.02
N ILE A 35 -3.08 5.26 6.03
CA ILE A 35 -3.14 6.53 5.31
C ILE A 35 -4.02 7.50 6.09
N GLU A 36 -5.34 7.23 6.12
CA GLU A 36 -6.37 8.02 6.79
C GLU A 36 -7.60 7.14 7.05
N ALA A 37 -8.35 7.42 8.13
CA ALA A 37 -9.68 6.84 8.38
C ALA A 37 -9.76 5.30 8.28
N GLY A 38 -8.73 4.59 8.77
CA GLY A 38 -8.61 3.13 8.68
C GLY A 38 -8.27 2.60 7.29
N VAL A 39 -7.98 3.45 6.32
CA VAL A 39 -7.48 3.00 5.02
C VAL A 39 -6.01 2.65 5.16
N LEU A 40 -5.67 1.41 4.80
CA LEU A 40 -4.33 0.87 4.85
C LEU A 40 -3.74 0.78 3.45
N MET A 41 -2.44 1.05 3.33
CA MET A 41 -1.65 0.90 2.11
C MET A 41 -0.50 -0.08 2.34
N GLY A 42 -0.29 -0.97 1.39
CA GLY A 42 0.80 -1.94 1.41
C GLY A 42 1.25 -2.34 0.00
N SER A 43 2.23 -3.25 -0.05
CA SER A 43 2.58 -3.97 -1.28
C SER A 43 1.62 -5.13 -1.48
N VAL A 44 1.39 -5.49 -2.74
CA VAL A 44 0.76 -6.77 -3.10
C VAL A 44 1.64 -7.95 -2.70
N SER A 45 1.10 -9.17 -2.82
CA SER A 45 1.82 -10.42 -2.58
C SER A 45 3.21 -10.44 -3.24
N PRO A 46 4.29 -10.84 -2.52
CA PRO A 46 5.63 -10.90 -3.08
C PRO A 46 5.75 -11.79 -4.32
N HIS A 47 4.98 -12.89 -4.37
CA HIS A 47 4.93 -13.77 -5.54
C HIS A 47 4.33 -13.04 -6.74
N ILE A 48 3.22 -12.34 -6.54
CA ILE A 48 2.60 -11.54 -7.61
C ILE A 48 3.59 -10.48 -8.11
N ARG A 49 4.20 -9.72 -7.19
CA ARG A 49 5.10 -8.63 -7.56
C ARG A 49 6.36 -9.12 -8.27
N ARG A 50 6.98 -10.22 -7.83
CA ARG A 50 8.24 -10.72 -8.39
C ARG A 50 8.05 -11.48 -9.70
N ASP A 51 6.97 -12.26 -9.81
CA ASP A 51 6.82 -13.21 -10.91
C ASP A 51 6.15 -12.58 -12.14
N TYR A 52 5.40 -11.48 -11.97
CA TYR A 52 4.55 -10.91 -13.03
C TYR A 52 4.80 -9.43 -13.35
N PHE A 53 5.59 -8.71 -12.55
CA PHE A 53 5.77 -7.27 -12.69
C PHE A 53 7.23 -6.86 -12.65
N SER A 54 7.54 -5.78 -13.36
CA SER A 54 8.84 -5.13 -13.33
C SER A 54 9.05 -4.40 -12.00
N PRO A 55 10.30 -4.26 -11.50
CA PRO A 55 10.62 -3.33 -10.41
C PRO A 55 10.11 -1.90 -10.61
N TYR A 56 9.95 -1.49 -11.87
CA TYR A 56 9.48 -0.15 -12.23
C TYR A 56 7.95 -0.03 -12.25
N ASP A 57 7.22 -1.15 -12.24
CA ASP A 57 5.76 -1.15 -12.18
C ASP A 57 5.27 -0.82 -10.75
N LEU A 58 4.17 -0.08 -10.68
CA LEU A 58 3.47 0.18 -9.43
C LEU A 58 2.59 -1.02 -9.07
N CYS A 59 2.88 -1.70 -7.96
CA CYS A 59 1.98 -2.70 -7.38
C CYS A 59 1.61 -2.27 -5.98
N VAL A 60 0.34 -1.90 -5.77
CA VAL A 60 -0.15 -1.38 -4.49
C VAL A 60 -1.39 -2.16 -4.04
N SER A 61 -1.49 -2.40 -2.74
CA SER A 61 -2.68 -2.94 -2.10
C SER A 61 -3.28 -1.89 -1.18
N PHE A 62 -4.58 -1.66 -1.29
CA PHE A 62 -5.35 -0.90 -0.32
C PHE A 62 -6.29 -1.83 0.45
N GLU A 63 -6.38 -1.62 1.76
CA GLU A 63 -7.39 -2.28 2.58
C GLU A 63 -8.23 -1.28 3.37
N MET A 64 -9.51 -1.59 3.54
CA MET A 64 -10.44 -0.82 4.37
C MET A 64 -11.21 -1.72 5.34
N PRO A 65 -11.78 -1.19 6.44
CA PRO A 65 -12.66 -1.97 7.28
C PRO A 65 -13.83 -2.57 6.49
N LYS A 66 -14.21 -3.83 6.80
CA LYS A 66 -15.41 -4.49 6.24
C LYS A 66 -16.72 -3.69 6.42
N ARG A 67 -16.74 -2.79 7.39
CA ARG A 67 -17.83 -1.84 7.63
C ARG A 67 -17.25 -0.42 7.58
N PRO A 68 -16.98 0.12 6.37
CA PRO A 68 -16.33 1.41 6.22
C PRO A 68 -17.30 2.54 6.62
N SER A 69 -16.76 3.64 7.15
CA SER A 69 -17.53 4.87 7.34
C SER A 69 -17.64 5.62 6.00
N GLY A 70 -18.49 6.66 5.94
CA GLY A 70 -18.52 7.56 4.78
C GLY A 70 -17.14 8.16 4.48
N GLN A 71 -16.42 8.59 5.52
CA GLN A 71 -15.06 9.11 5.40
C GLN A 71 -14.08 8.07 4.84
N THR A 72 -14.15 6.81 5.29
CA THR A 72 -13.31 5.74 4.73
C THR A 72 -13.57 5.56 3.23
N LEU A 73 -14.84 5.59 2.80
CA LEU A 73 -15.21 5.46 1.40
C LEU A 73 -14.73 6.65 0.57
N GLU A 74 -14.78 7.86 1.10
CA GLU A 74 -14.23 9.07 0.46
C GLU A 74 -12.71 8.96 0.25
N VAL A 75 -11.98 8.50 1.27
CA VAL A 75 -10.53 8.30 1.18
C VAL A 75 -10.18 7.25 0.13
N ILE A 76 -10.86 6.09 0.13
CA ILE A 76 -10.66 5.06 -0.88
C ILE A 76 -10.99 5.58 -2.28
N GLY A 77 -12.11 6.28 -2.45
CA GLY A 77 -12.50 6.87 -3.72
C GLY A 77 -11.41 7.79 -4.28
N ARG A 78 -10.89 8.70 -3.44
CA ARG A 78 -9.78 9.60 -3.81
C ARG A 78 -8.52 8.85 -4.21
N LEU A 79 -8.15 7.77 -3.50
CA LEU A 79 -6.98 6.97 -3.82
C LEU A 79 -7.16 6.16 -5.12
N LEU A 80 -8.36 5.64 -5.37
CA LEU A 80 -8.67 4.94 -6.61
C LEU A 80 -8.66 5.89 -7.80
N ASP A 81 -9.22 7.09 -7.65
CA ASP A 81 -9.15 8.12 -8.68
C ASP A 81 -7.70 8.54 -8.94
N LEU A 82 -6.88 8.71 -7.90
CA LEU A 82 -5.45 8.95 -8.05
C LEU A 82 -4.78 7.85 -8.91
N VAL A 83 -4.99 6.58 -8.56
CA VAL A 83 -4.34 5.47 -9.27
C VAL A 83 -4.82 5.37 -10.72
N LYS A 84 -6.11 5.65 -10.96
CA LYS A 84 -6.70 5.69 -12.31
C LYS A 84 -6.09 6.79 -13.19
N GLU A 85 -5.78 7.94 -12.61
CA GLU A 85 -5.18 9.09 -13.33
C GLU A 85 -3.65 9.02 -13.43
N CYS A 86 -3.00 8.14 -12.63
CA CYS A 86 -1.56 7.96 -12.67
C CYS A 86 -1.12 7.28 -13.98
N ARG A 87 -0.10 7.85 -14.61
CA ARG A 87 0.52 7.26 -15.81
C ARG A 87 1.53 6.17 -15.45
N ASP A 88 2.22 6.35 -14.33
CA ASP A 88 3.30 5.49 -13.88
C ASP A 88 3.46 5.56 -12.35
N ARG A 89 4.40 4.75 -11.84
CA ARG A 89 4.77 4.69 -10.43
C ARG A 89 5.26 6.02 -9.89
N ASP A 90 6.03 6.78 -10.66
CA ASP A 90 6.68 7.99 -10.16
C ASP A 90 5.68 9.13 -9.97
N ALA A 91 4.66 9.20 -10.82
CA ALA A 91 3.50 10.08 -10.64
C ALA A 91 2.76 9.76 -9.32
N PHE A 92 2.47 8.48 -9.07
CA PHE A 92 1.82 8.03 -7.82
C PHE A 92 2.67 8.37 -6.60
N VAL A 93 3.97 8.02 -6.62
CA VAL A 93 4.89 8.30 -5.51
C VAL A 93 5.03 9.80 -5.27
N SER A 94 5.04 10.62 -6.33
CA SER A 94 5.11 12.09 -6.19
C SER A 94 3.88 12.65 -5.50
N TYR A 95 2.68 12.20 -5.89
CA TYR A 95 1.45 12.58 -5.19
C TYR A 95 1.50 12.16 -3.71
N MET A 96 1.85 10.89 -3.45
CA MET A 96 1.91 10.37 -2.08
C MET A 96 2.94 11.12 -1.24
N LYS A 97 4.09 11.53 -1.79
CA LYS A 97 5.07 12.37 -1.09
C LYS A 97 4.51 13.74 -0.71
N THR A 98 3.71 14.36 -1.59
CA THR A 98 3.12 15.68 -1.32
C THR A 98 2.01 15.60 -0.27
N HIS A 99 1.15 14.60 -0.33
CA HIS A 99 -0.05 14.52 0.53
C HIS A 99 0.15 13.64 1.78
N TYR A 100 1.05 12.66 1.72
CA TYR A 100 1.32 11.65 2.75
C TYR A 100 2.83 11.42 2.96
N PRO A 101 3.62 12.47 3.28
CA PRO A 101 5.08 12.38 3.28
C PRO A 101 5.62 11.35 4.29
N VAL A 102 5.01 11.25 5.46
CA VAL A 102 5.42 10.32 6.52
C VAL A 102 5.17 8.88 6.08
N GLN A 103 3.93 8.59 5.64
CA GLN A 103 3.52 7.27 5.17
C GLN A 103 4.35 6.83 3.97
N THR A 104 4.62 7.75 3.03
CA THR A 104 5.44 7.47 1.86
C THR A 104 6.88 7.14 2.23
N SER A 105 7.46 7.87 3.19
CA SER A 105 8.81 7.60 3.68
C SER A 105 8.90 6.21 4.34
N VAL A 106 7.89 5.82 5.12
CA VAL A 106 7.80 4.48 5.70
C VAL A 106 7.65 3.41 4.60
N ALA A 107 6.78 3.65 3.61
CA ALA A 107 6.55 2.72 2.50
C ALA A 107 7.83 2.47 1.69
N VAL A 108 8.58 3.52 1.34
CA VAL A 108 9.84 3.42 0.60
C VAL A 108 10.89 2.68 1.42
N ARG A 109 11.02 2.98 2.72
CA ARG A 109 11.95 2.27 3.61
C ARG A 109 11.59 0.78 3.72
N ASN A 110 10.32 0.45 3.87
CA ASN A 110 9.84 -0.93 3.92
C ASN A 110 10.09 -1.67 2.59
N TYR A 111 9.87 -0.99 1.47
CA TYR A 111 10.15 -1.51 0.14
C TYR A 111 11.63 -1.86 -0.03
N LEU A 112 12.52 -0.92 0.27
CA LEU A 112 13.97 -1.12 0.15
C LEU A 112 14.47 -2.20 1.13
N ARG A 113 13.94 -2.24 2.36
CA ARG A 113 14.28 -3.29 3.33
C ARG A 113 13.89 -4.69 2.85
N PHE A 114 12.81 -4.82 2.08
CA PHE A 114 12.28 -6.12 1.66
C PHE A 114 12.72 -6.55 0.25
N TYR A 115 12.93 -5.61 -0.66
CA TYR A 115 13.29 -5.87 -2.07
C TYR A 115 14.67 -5.31 -2.46
N GLY A 116 15.36 -4.56 -1.61
CA GLY A 116 16.58 -3.82 -1.97
C GLY A 116 17.79 -4.69 -2.34
N ASP A 117 17.80 -5.97 -1.96
CA ASP A 117 18.85 -6.89 -2.40
C ASP A 117 18.55 -7.54 -3.76
N LEU A 118 17.34 -7.35 -4.29
CA LEU A 118 16.89 -7.92 -5.57
C LEU A 118 17.07 -6.96 -6.76
N TYR A 119 17.36 -5.69 -6.49
CA TYR A 119 17.47 -4.60 -7.48
C TYR A 119 18.60 -3.65 -7.13
#